data_AF-A0A5C4SNI6-F1
#
_entry.id   AF-A0A5C4SNI6-F1
#
_cell.length_a   1.000
_cell.length_b   1.000
_cell.length_c   1.000
_cell.angle_alpha   90.00
_cell.angle_beta   90.00
_cell.angle_gamma   90.00
#
_symmetry.space_group_name_H-M   'P 1'
#
loop_
_entity.id
_entity.type
_entity.pdbx_description
1 polymer ?
#
loop_
_entity_poly.entity_id
_entity_poly.type
_entity_poly.pdbx_seq_one_letter_code
_entity_poly.pdbx_strand_id
1 'polypeptide(L)'
;MGIRVTALTVAATVVCALGTGLFMQKRAELQRSADPYLPGESGAADTAELVLQDVAFTSVGGSSFAPSEPDRQPGRTTPTCPMEMNLTALPGALVQVEINAPCRAGERFGLHHAGMIITEGLDLAGHFTGAVPALTEYAVIIADFVSGSDLQSAIHVDELRAIDRVALQWQGGSGLELHALEFGAFYGEPGHVWRGSSADEGVGRVLSIGDPDQAMPQMVQVYSLPTDQAPHHESGVAISVEAEITTANCDRAWNAQLFEHRAGRLSIRDLILTMPDCSATGDFLVLNNLVETLKIAAN
;
A
#
# COMPACT_ATOMS: atom_id res chain seq x y z
N MET A 1 28.35 -12.78 65.78
CA MET A 1 28.91 -12.97 64.43
C MET A 1 27.92 -12.52 63.34
N GLY A 2 27.31 -11.33 63.46
CA GLY A 2 26.24 -10.86 62.55
C GLY A 2 26.47 -9.48 61.95
N ILE A 3 27.20 -8.59 62.63
CA ILE A 3 27.40 -7.20 62.18
C ILE A 3 28.47 -7.09 61.08
N ARG A 4 29.45 -8.02 61.06
CA ARG A 4 30.53 -8.01 60.06
C ARG A 4 30.09 -8.48 58.67
N VAL A 5 29.06 -9.34 58.61
CA VAL A 5 28.56 -9.90 57.34
C VAL A 5 27.69 -8.87 56.60
N THR A 6 26.87 -8.11 57.31
CA THR A 6 26.06 -7.02 56.73
C THR A 6 26.89 -5.83 56.24
N ALA A 7 28.03 -5.55 56.87
CA ALA A 7 28.93 -4.49 56.38
C ALA A 7 29.61 -4.87 55.05
N LEU A 8 29.94 -6.16 54.87
CA LEU A 8 30.56 -6.68 53.65
C LEU A 8 29.60 -6.68 52.45
N THR A 9 28.31 -6.97 52.65
CA THR A 9 27.32 -6.99 51.56
C THR A 9 26.94 -5.58 51.08
N VAL A 10 26.89 -4.59 51.98
CA VAL A 10 26.66 -3.18 51.61
C VAL A 10 27.86 -2.58 50.87
N ALA A 11 29.09 -2.93 51.28
CA ALA A 11 30.29 -2.49 50.57
C ALA A 11 30.37 -3.05 49.14
N ALA A 12 29.98 -4.31 48.93
CA ALA A 12 30.01 -4.95 47.62
C ALA A 12 29.03 -4.32 46.60
N THR A 13 27.83 -3.92 47.05
CA THR A 13 26.83 -3.29 46.19
C THR A 13 27.20 -1.86 45.78
N VAL A 14 27.83 -1.09 46.68
CA VAL A 14 28.34 0.26 46.36
C VAL A 14 29.48 0.21 45.35
N VAL A 15 30.37 -0.79 45.43
CA VAL A 15 31.46 -0.97 44.45
C VAL A 15 30.92 -1.34 43.06
N CYS A 16 29.90 -2.21 42.98
CA CYS A 16 29.25 -2.53 41.71
C CYS A 16 28.53 -1.32 41.08
N ALA A 17 27.84 -0.50 41.87
CA ALA A 17 27.13 0.67 41.38
C ALA A 17 28.08 1.79 40.91
N LEU A 18 29.21 1.99 41.61
CA LEU A 18 30.23 2.95 41.18
C LEU A 18 30.97 2.45 39.92
N GLY A 19 31.18 1.14 39.77
CA GLY A 19 31.83 0.56 38.60
C GLY A 19 31.04 0.76 37.29
N THR A 20 29.72 0.62 37.32
CA THR A 20 28.87 0.82 36.12
C THR A 20 28.75 2.30 35.73
N GLY A 21 28.67 3.21 36.71
CA GLY A 21 28.66 4.65 36.48
C GLY A 21 29.94 5.16 35.83
N LEU A 22 31.10 4.69 36.30
CA LEU A 22 32.41 5.08 35.76
C LEU A 22 32.65 4.51 34.36
N PHE A 23 32.14 3.32 34.06
CA PHE A 23 32.20 2.73 32.73
C PHE A 23 31.33 3.48 31.71
N MET A 24 30.16 3.98 32.11
CA MET A 24 29.28 4.79 31.26
C MET A 24 29.88 6.17 30.96
N GLN A 25 30.52 6.83 31.94
CA GLN A 25 31.22 8.10 31.69
C GLN A 25 32.41 7.94 30.74
N LYS A 26 33.20 6.88 30.89
CA LYS A 26 34.38 6.63 30.03
C LYS A 26 34.00 6.31 28.58
N ARG A 27 32.82 5.71 28.35
CA ARG A 27 32.28 5.47 27.00
C ARG A 27 31.80 6.77 26.32
N ALA A 28 31.23 7.70 27.07
CA ALA A 28 30.80 9.00 26.54
C ALA A 28 31.99 9.90 26.13
N GLU A 29 33.12 9.82 26.83
CA GLU A 29 34.35 10.54 26.45
C GLU A 29 35.01 9.96 25.19
N LEU A 30 35.02 8.64 25.02
CA LEU A 30 35.53 7.98 23.80
C LEU A 30 34.67 8.30 22.56
N GLN A 31 33.35 8.40 22.73
CA GLN A 31 32.43 8.79 21.64
C GLN A 31 32.63 10.26 21.23
N ARG A 32 33.03 11.14 22.17
CA ARG A 32 33.24 12.58 21.92
C ARG A 32 34.62 12.92 21.36
N SER A 33 35.57 11.97 21.40
CA SER A 33 36.92 12.13 20.86
C SER A 33 37.09 11.52 19.45
N ALA A 34 36.03 10.93 18.90
CA ALA A 34 35.95 10.48 17.51
C ALA A 34 35.14 11.50 16.66
N ASP A 35 35.61 12.74 16.61
CA ASP A 35 35.11 13.78 15.71
C ASP A 35 36.26 14.16 14.75
N PRO A 36 36.27 13.69 13.49
CA PRO A 36 37.22 14.17 12.50
C PRO A 36 36.75 15.53 11.98
N TYR A 37 37.49 16.56 12.39
CA TYR A 37 37.94 17.68 11.56
C TYR A 37 37.20 17.87 10.23
N LEU A 38 36.36 18.89 10.16
CA LEU A 38 35.90 19.50 8.91
C LEU A 38 37.01 20.41 8.35
N PRO A 39 37.56 20.17 7.15
CA PRO A 39 37.97 21.26 6.29
C PRO A 39 36.73 21.76 5.53
N GLY A 40 36.46 23.06 5.66
CA GLY A 40 35.49 23.72 4.80
C GLY A 40 36.00 23.72 3.36
N GLU A 41 35.14 23.32 2.43
CA GLU A 41 35.23 23.75 1.04
C GLU A 41 33.82 23.76 0.44
N SER A 42 33.50 24.89 -0.19
CA SER A 42 32.24 25.12 -0.88
C SER A 42 32.15 24.24 -2.12
N GLY A 43 31.31 23.21 -2.07
CA GLY A 43 30.73 22.60 -3.26
C GLY A 43 29.26 23.00 -3.30
N ALA A 44 28.94 24.10 -4.00
CA ALA A 44 27.56 24.35 -4.39
C ALA A 44 27.04 23.10 -5.10
N ALA A 45 25.82 22.70 -4.77
CA ALA A 45 25.08 21.79 -5.62
C ALA A 45 25.07 22.39 -7.02
N ASP A 46 25.77 21.73 -7.94
CA ASP A 46 25.64 21.98 -9.36
C ASP A 46 24.24 21.51 -9.74
N THR A 47 23.24 22.36 -9.46
CA THR A 47 22.09 22.46 -10.33
C THR A 47 22.64 22.93 -11.67
N ALA A 48 23.12 21.97 -12.46
CA ALA A 48 23.33 22.18 -13.87
C ALA A 48 21.94 22.53 -14.43
N GLU A 49 21.66 23.83 -14.44
CA GLU A 49 20.65 24.39 -15.31
C GLU A 49 21.01 23.88 -16.70
N LEU A 50 20.12 23.06 -17.27
CA LEU A 50 20.19 22.67 -18.67
C LEU A 50 20.04 23.93 -19.52
N VAL A 51 21.14 24.65 -19.69
CA VAL A 51 21.24 25.76 -20.62
C VAL A 51 21.39 25.12 -22.01
N LEU A 52 20.27 25.01 -22.73
CA LEU A 52 20.29 24.64 -24.14
C LEU A 52 21.01 25.75 -24.92
N GLN A 53 22.31 25.58 -25.12
CA GLN A 53 23.08 26.32 -26.12
C GLN A 53 23.48 25.32 -27.21
N ASP A 54 23.18 25.70 -28.46
CA ASP A 54 23.33 24.91 -29.69
C ASP A 54 22.36 23.72 -29.88
N VAL A 55 21.07 24.03 -29.86
CA VAL A 55 20.04 23.18 -30.50
C VAL A 55 20.03 23.45 -32.00
N ALA A 56 20.69 22.58 -32.78
CA ALA A 56 20.53 22.57 -34.23
C ALA A 56 19.29 21.74 -34.60
N PHE A 57 18.23 22.42 -35.06
CA PHE A 57 17.11 21.75 -35.70
C PHE A 57 17.57 21.15 -37.03
N THR A 58 17.74 19.82 -37.09
CA THR A 58 17.87 19.12 -38.37
C THR A 58 16.47 18.90 -38.97
N SER A 59 15.76 20.00 -39.25
CA SER A 59 14.58 19.94 -40.11
C SER A 59 15.04 19.79 -41.55
N VAL A 60 14.58 18.72 -42.21
CA VAL A 60 14.62 18.61 -43.67
C VAL A 60 13.91 19.82 -44.26
N GLY A 61 14.58 20.46 -45.23
CA GLY A 61 14.27 21.79 -45.75
C GLY A 61 12.81 22.01 -46.14
N GLY A 62 12.38 23.26 -45.94
CA GLY A 62 11.06 23.75 -46.28
C GLY A 62 10.71 23.45 -47.74
N SER A 63 9.76 22.54 -47.92
CA SER A 63 8.98 22.50 -49.15
C SER A 63 8.13 23.76 -49.19
N SER A 64 8.22 24.49 -50.30
CA SER A 64 7.32 25.60 -50.63
C SER A 64 5.87 25.13 -50.52
N PHE A 65 5.19 25.45 -49.42
CA PHE A 65 3.74 25.38 -49.38
C PHE A 65 3.20 26.53 -50.22
N ALA A 66 2.73 26.22 -51.41
CA ALA A 66 1.75 27.06 -52.07
C ALA A 66 0.55 27.22 -51.12
N PRO A 67 -0.12 28.39 -51.08
CA PRO A 67 -1.34 28.54 -50.31
C PRO A 67 -2.42 27.65 -50.94
N SER A 68 -2.59 26.45 -50.40
CA SER A 68 -3.80 25.67 -50.60
C SER A 68 -4.91 26.36 -49.81
N GLU A 69 -6.01 26.67 -50.48
CA GLU A 69 -7.26 27.07 -49.84
C GLU A 69 -7.56 26.13 -48.68
N PRO A 70 -8.13 26.63 -47.56
CA PRO A 70 -8.52 25.77 -46.45
C PRO A 70 -9.60 24.82 -46.97
N ASP A 71 -9.17 23.58 -47.27
CA ASP A 71 -10.09 22.50 -47.55
C ASP A 71 -10.94 22.35 -46.30
N ARG A 72 -12.21 22.77 -46.43
CA ARG A 72 -13.19 22.72 -45.36
C ARG A 72 -13.58 21.26 -45.22
N GLN A 73 -12.71 20.50 -44.57
CA GLN A 73 -12.96 19.12 -44.21
C GLN A 73 -14.28 19.12 -43.43
N PRO A 74 -15.32 18.36 -43.86
CA PRO A 74 -16.51 18.20 -43.06
C PRO A 74 -16.04 17.72 -41.68
N GLY A 75 -16.47 18.45 -40.63
CA GLY A 75 -16.05 18.18 -39.26
C GLY A 75 -16.18 16.70 -38.99
N ARG A 76 -15.05 16.01 -38.77
CA ARG A 76 -15.06 14.61 -38.35
C ARG A 76 -15.80 14.60 -37.03
N THR A 77 -17.04 14.12 -37.04
CA THR A 77 -17.74 13.76 -35.82
C THR A 77 -16.94 12.64 -35.19
N THR A 78 -16.21 12.94 -34.11
CA THR A 78 -15.55 11.94 -33.30
C THR A 78 -16.62 10.91 -32.91
N PRO A 79 -16.45 9.62 -33.22
CA PRO A 79 -17.43 8.62 -32.82
C PRO A 79 -17.58 8.73 -31.30
N THR A 80 -18.79 9.12 -30.86
CA THR A 80 -19.11 9.19 -29.44
C THR A 80 -19.11 7.76 -28.93
N CYS A 81 -18.27 7.51 -27.94
CA CYS A 81 -18.19 6.23 -27.26
C CYS A 81 -19.18 6.30 -26.08
N PRO A 82 -20.40 5.73 -26.19
CA PRO A 82 -21.30 5.70 -25.05
C PRO A 82 -20.67 4.80 -23.99
N MET A 83 -20.39 5.39 -22.84
CA MET A 83 -19.81 4.70 -21.69
C MET A 83 -20.64 5.05 -20.47
N GLU A 84 -20.91 4.05 -19.64
CA GLU A 84 -21.66 4.21 -18.40
C GLU A 84 -21.04 3.34 -17.30
N MET A 85 -21.14 3.83 -16.06
CA MET A 85 -20.76 3.09 -14.86
C MET A 85 -21.91 3.15 -13.87
N ASN A 86 -22.31 1.99 -13.35
CA ASN A 86 -23.32 1.86 -12.31
C ASN A 86 -22.69 1.28 -11.05
N LEU A 87 -23.15 1.75 -9.90
CA LEU A 87 -22.69 1.29 -8.59
C LEU A 87 -23.87 0.71 -7.80
N THR A 88 -23.66 -0.44 -7.18
CA THR A 88 -24.65 -1.07 -6.29
C THR A 88 -23.98 -1.45 -4.96
N ALA A 89 -24.58 -1.03 -3.84
CA ALA A 89 -24.10 -1.43 -2.52
C ALA A 89 -24.48 -2.90 -2.27
N LEU A 90 -23.51 -3.67 -1.77
CA LEU A 90 -23.64 -5.09 -1.44
C LEU A 90 -23.33 -5.34 0.04
N PRO A 91 -23.82 -6.44 0.63
CA PRO A 91 -23.52 -6.81 2.01
C PRO A 91 -22.02 -6.85 2.29
N GLY A 92 -21.65 -6.47 3.53
CA GLY A 92 -20.25 -6.39 3.93
C GLY A 92 -19.59 -5.11 3.42
N ALA A 93 -20.36 -4.04 3.23
CA ALA A 93 -19.89 -2.75 2.69
C ALA A 93 -19.06 -2.89 1.40
N LEU A 94 -19.49 -3.77 0.50
CA LEU A 94 -18.91 -3.91 -0.83
C LEU A 94 -19.67 -3.00 -1.80
N VAL A 95 -19.00 -2.51 -2.83
CA VAL A 95 -19.61 -1.77 -3.94
C VAL A 95 -19.39 -2.59 -5.20
N GLN A 96 -20.47 -3.11 -5.76
CA GLN A 96 -20.43 -3.67 -7.11
C GLN A 96 -20.26 -2.52 -8.11
N VAL A 97 -19.31 -2.68 -9.01
CA VAL A 97 -19.03 -1.76 -10.11
C VAL A 97 -19.37 -2.48 -11.40
N GLU A 98 -20.26 -1.90 -12.18
CA GLU A 98 -20.63 -2.38 -13.51
C GLU A 98 -20.31 -1.29 -14.53
N ILE A 99 -19.47 -1.61 -15.52
CA ILE A 99 -19.09 -0.70 -16.60
C ILE A 99 -19.57 -1.29 -17.93
N ASN A 100 -20.16 -0.45 -18.76
CA ASN A 100 -20.54 -0.78 -20.13
C ASN A 100 -19.94 0.28 -21.07
N ALA A 101 -18.95 -0.14 -21.85
CA ALA A 101 -18.19 0.69 -22.78
C ALA A 101 -17.79 -0.15 -24.01
N PRO A 102 -18.74 -0.53 -24.88
CA PRO A 102 -18.50 -1.48 -25.98
C PRO A 102 -17.47 -0.98 -27.01
N CYS A 103 -17.26 0.32 -27.06
CA CYS A 103 -16.24 1.00 -27.87
C CYS A 103 -14.80 0.91 -27.29
N ARG A 104 -14.65 0.34 -26.09
CA ARG A 104 -13.39 0.15 -25.35
C ARG A 104 -13.11 -1.32 -25.02
N ALA A 105 -13.65 -2.26 -25.81
CA ALA A 105 -13.44 -3.68 -25.61
C ALA A 105 -11.95 -4.05 -25.40
N GLY A 106 -11.66 -4.81 -24.34
CA GLY A 106 -10.30 -5.21 -23.97
C GLY A 106 -9.43 -4.11 -23.38
N GLU A 107 -9.96 -2.89 -23.19
CA GLU A 107 -9.17 -1.78 -22.66
C GLU A 107 -8.96 -1.95 -21.14
N ARG A 108 -7.71 -1.76 -20.73
CA ARG A 108 -7.31 -1.67 -19.33
C ARG A 108 -7.70 -0.31 -18.74
N PHE A 109 -8.11 -0.30 -17.48
CA PHE A 109 -8.35 0.92 -16.72
C PHE A 109 -7.84 0.81 -15.28
N GLY A 110 -7.63 1.97 -14.66
CA GLY A 110 -7.43 2.10 -13.21
C GLY A 110 -8.77 2.36 -12.53
N LEU A 111 -9.12 1.56 -11.53
CA LEU A 111 -10.30 1.78 -10.69
C LEU A 111 -9.85 2.45 -9.39
N HIS A 112 -10.20 3.72 -9.23
CA HIS A 112 -9.80 4.54 -8.10
C HIS A 112 -10.90 4.63 -7.05
N HIS A 113 -10.53 4.47 -5.79
CA HIS A 113 -11.42 4.65 -4.64
C HIS A 113 -10.64 5.06 -3.39
N ALA A 114 -10.98 6.19 -2.78
CA ALA A 114 -10.37 6.64 -1.51
C ALA A 114 -8.82 6.64 -1.49
N GLY A 115 -8.19 6.95 -2.64
CA GLY A 115 -6.74 6.92 -2.83
C GLY A 115 -6.18 5.56 -3.26
N MET A 116 -6.94 4.48 -3.10
CA MET A 116 -6.63 3.16 -3.63
C MET A 116 -6.80 3.17 -5.16
N ILE A 117 -5.96 2.42 -5.85
CA ILE A 117 -5.98 2.22 -7.29
C ILE A 117 -5.91 0.71 -7.54
N ILE A 118 -6.81 0.19 -8.36
CA ILE A 118 -6.86 -1.21 -8.74
C ILE A 118 -6.75 -1.28 -10.25
N THR A 119 -5.86 -2.12 -10.78
CA THR A 119 -5.80 -2.34 -12.23
C THR A 119 -6.82 -3.39 -12.64
N GLU A 120 -7.69 -3.04 -13.57
CA GLU A 120 -8.71 -3.94 -14.14
C GLU A 120 -8.74 -3.80 -15.66
N GLY A 121 -9.51 -4.67 -16.33
CA GLY A 121 -9.72 -4.63 -17.76
C GLY A 121 -11.17 -4.87 -18.14
N LEU A 122 -11.62 -4.19 -19.20
CA LEU A 122 -12.88 -4.53 -19.85
C LEU A 122 -12.72 -5.85 -20.61
N ASP A 123 -13.79 -6.63 -20.66
CA ASP A 123 -13.84 -7.82 -21.50
C ASP A 123 -13.89 -7.48 -23.01
N LEU A 124 -13.93 -8.50 -23.86
CA LEU A 124 -13.97 -8.34 -25.32
C LEU A 124 -15.29 -7.74 -25.85
N ALA A 125 -16.31 -7.61 -25.01
CA ALA A 125 -17.56 -6.90 -25.32
C ALA A 125 -17.57 -5.47 -24.75
N GLY A 126 -16.54 -5.07 -24.01
CA GLY A 126 -16.45 -3.76 -23.36
C GLY A 126 -17.20 -3.69 -22.04
N HIS A 127 -17.41 -4.82 -21.37
CA HIS A 127 -18.06 -4.89 -20.07
C HIS A 127 -17.05 -5.17 -18.95
N PHE A 128 -17.35 -4.67 -17.76
CA PHE A 128 -16.68 -5.08 -16.53
C PHE A 128 -17.70 -5.20 -15.41
N THR A 129 -17.54 -6.23 -14.58
CA THR A 129 -18.28 -6.40 -13.34
C THR A 129 -17.30 -6.85 -12.26
N GLY A 130 -17.18 -6.05 -11.20
CA GLY A 130 -16.30 -6.34 -10.07
C GLY A 130 -16.88 -5.81 -8.76
N ALA A 131 -16.25 -6.15 -7.64
CA ALA A 131 -16.63 -5.66 -6.32
C ALA A 131 -15.43 -4.97 -5.65
N VAL A 132 -15.66 -3.77 -5.12
CA VAL A 132 -14.66 -2.97 -4.40
C VAL A 132 -15.11 -2.76 -2.96
N PRO A 133 -14.29 -3.13 -1.97
CA PRO A 133 -14.49 -2.76 -0.58
C PRO A 133 -14.55 -1.24 -0.39
N ALA A 134 -15.68 -0.74 0.14
CA ALA A 134 -15.76 0.65 0.57
C ALA A 134 -14.74 0.96 1.68
N LEU A 135 -13.99 2.07 1.57
CA LEU A 135 -13.11 2.63 2.61
C LEU A 135 -13.66 3.98 3.15
N THR A 136 -14.70 4.52 2.50
CA THR A 136 -15.45 5.71 2.90
C THR A 136 -16.96 5.46 2.72
N GLU A 137 -17.80 6.01 3.61
CA GLU A 137 -19.26 5.81 3.54
C GLU A 137 -19.88 6.47 2.31
N TYR A 138 -19.35 7.62 1.90
CA TYR A 138 -19.63 8.22 0.61
C TYR A 138 -18.52 7.78 -0.33
N ALA A 139 -18.75 6.68 -1.04
CA ALA A 139 -17.78 6.08 -1.93
C ALA A 139 -17.87 6.75 -3.29
N VAL A 140 -16.78 7.38 -3.72
CA VAL A 140 -16.61 7.91 -5.07
C VAL A 140 -15.68 6.97 -5.81
N ILE A 141 -16.19 6.35 -6.86
CA ILE A 141 -15.45 5.41 -7.71
C ILE A 141 -15.19 6.09 -9.05
N ILE A 142 -13.95 6.01 -9.51
CA ILE A 142 -13.52 6.54 -10.82
C ILE A 142 -12.87 5.41 -11.61
N ALA A 143 -13.30 5.20 -12.85
CA ALA A 143 -12.61 4.35 -13.81
C ALA A 143 -11.81 5.25 -14.77
N ASP A 144 -10.49 5.25 -14.62
CA ASP A 144 -9.51 6.00 -15.43
C ASP A 144 -9.02 5.13 -16.58
N PHE A 145 -9.35 5.54 -17.81
CA PHE A 145 -9.00 4.82 -19.04
C PHE A 145 -7.76 5.44 -19.68
N VAL A 146 -6.85 4.60 -20.18
CA VAL A 146 -5.61 5.06 -20.85
C VAL A 146 -5.93 5.91 -22.09
N SER A 147 -7.01 5.59 -22.80
CA SER A 147 -7.49 6.37 -23.94
C SER A 147 -8.12 7.73 -23.56
N GLY A 148 -8.28 7.99 -22.26
CA GLY A 148 -9.02 9.10 -21.68
C GLY A 148 -10.54 8.91 -21.74
N SER A 149 -11.25 9.84 -21.09
CA SER A 149 -12.72 9.82 -20.88
C SER A 149 -13.14 8.95 -19.69
N ASP A 150 -12.78 9.40 -18.50
CA ASP A 150 -13.03 8.66 -17.27
C ASP A 150 -14.52 8.60 -16.92
N LEU A 151 -14.92 7.50 -16.27
CA LEU A 151 -16.24 7.37 -15.68
C LEU A 151 -16.16 7.64 -14.18
N GLN A 152 -17.15 8.34 -13.65
CA GLN A 152 -17.26 8.60 -12.22
C GLN A 152 -18.68 8.33 -11.75
N SER A 153 -18.81 7.72 -10.59
CA SER A 153 -20.08 7.54 -9.89
C SER A 153 -19.86 7.55 -8.39
N ALA A 154 -20.91 7.87 -7.64
CA ALA A 154 -20.87 7.91 -6.20
C ALA A 154 -22.05 7.16 -5.60
N ILE A 155 -21.81 6.52 -4.46
CA ILE A 155 -22.82 5.75 -3.73
C ILE A 155 -22.62 5.91 -2.22
N HIS A 156 -23.71 5.82 -1.46
CA HIS A 156 -23.67 5.77 0.00
C HIS A 156 -23.65 4.31 0.48
N VAL A 157 -22.72 3.97 1.38
CA VAL A 157 -22.47 2.62 1.91
C VAL A 157 -22.53 2.65 3.43
N ASP A 158 -23.74 2.67 3.97
CA ASP A 158 -24.00 2.79 5.42
C ASP A 158 -23.35 1.66 6.25
N GLU A 159 -23.33 0.43 5.71
CA GLU A 159 -22.78 -0.75 6.39
C GLU A 159 -21.29 -0.60 6.76
N LEU A 160 -20.55 0.31 6.11
CA LEU A 160 -19.14 0.53 6.43
C LEU A 160 -18.93 0.91 7.90
N ARG A 161 -19.90 1.58 8.53
CA ARG A 161 -19.85 1.93 9.97
C ARG A 161 -19.66 0.73 10.89
N ALA A 162 -20.05 -0.46 10.43
CA ALA A 162 -19.96 -1.71 11.18
C ALA A 162 -18.75 -2.55 10.78
N ILE A 163 -17.82 -2.04 9.96
CA ILE A 163 -16.71 -2.82 9.41
C ILE A 163 -15.40 -2.06 9.58
N ASP A 164 -14.45 -2.67 10.28
CA ASP A 164 -13.05 -2.22 10.28
C ASP A 164 -12.32 -2.86 9.09
N ARG A 165 -11.45 -2.11 8.41
CA ARG A 165 -10.71 -2.60 7.23
C ARG A 165 -9.25 -2.21 7.25
N VAL A 166 -8.44 -3.12 6.73
CA VAL A 166 -7.05 -2.87 6.37
C VAL A 166 -6.85 -3.32 4.93
N ALA A 167 -6.39 -2.44 4.06
CA ALA A 167 -6.04 -2.76 2.68
C ALA A 167 -4.55 -2.54 2.45
N LEU A 168 -3.90 -3.51 1.83
CA LEU A 168 -2.52 -3.44 1.37
C LEU A 168 -2.54 -3.38 -0.16
N GLN A 169 -2.03 -2.29 -0.74
CA GLN A 169 -1.88 -2.10 -2.18
C GLN A 169 -0.42 -2.11 -2.58
N TRP A 170 -0.11 -2.71 -3.73
CA TRP A 170 1.23 -2.67 -4.34
C TRP A 170 1.12 -2.74 -5.86
N GLN A 171 2.23 -2.50 -6.55
CA GLN A 171 2.33 -2.67 -7.99
C GLN A 171 3.11 -3.94 -8.35
N GLY A 172 2.66 -4.68 -9.37
CA GLY A 172 3.42 -5.80 -9.92
C GLY A 172 3.30 -7.10 -9.12
N GLY A 173 4.12 -8.08 -9.51
CA GLY A 173 4.23 -9.37 -8.83
C GLY A 173 5.17 -9.32 -7.63
N SER A 174 4.88 -8.48 -6.64
CA SER A 174 5.71 -8.31 -5.43
C SER A 174 5.75 -9.57 -4.56
N GLY A 175 4.74 -10.44 -4.67
CA GLY A 175 4.53 -11.58 -3.76
C GLY A 175 3.97 -11.16 -2.40
N LEU A 176 3.50 -9.92 -2.26
CA LEU A 176 2.97 -9.41 -0.99
C LEU A 176 1.62 -10.02 -0.62
N GLU A 177 1.48 -10.33 0.65
CA GLU A 177 0.29 -10.89 1.26
C GLU A 177 -0.05 -10.16 2.56
N LEU A 178 -1.35 -10.00 2.81
CA LEU A 178 -1.91 -9.44 4.01
C LEU A 178 -2.40 -10.58 4.91
N HIS A 179 -1.85 -10.64 6.12
CA HIS A 179 -2.20 -11.63 7.13
C HIS A 179 -2.83 -10.93 8.33
N ALA A 180 -3.97 -11.43 8.78
CA ALA A 180 -4.66 -10.99 9.98
C ALA A 180 -4.66 -12.13 11.01
N LEU A 181 -4.01 -11.89 12.13
CA LEU A 181 -4.00 -12.79 13.29
C LEU A 181 -5.04 -12.29 14.29
N GLU A 182 -6.21 -12.89 14.24
CA GLU A 182 -7.38 -12.47 14.99
C GLU A 182 -7.32 -12.93 16.45
N PHE A 183 -7.60 -12.02 17.37
CA PHE A 183 -7.89 -12.30 18.78
C PHE A 183 -6.83 -13.13 19.53
N GLY A 184 -5.57 -13.01 19.09
CA GLY A 184 -4.44 -13.72 19.69
C GLY A 184 -4.07 -15.04 19.01
N ALA A 185 -4.65 -15.34 17.85
CA ALA A 185 -4.26 -16.49 17.03
C ALA A 185 -2.80 -16.43 16.57
N PHE A 186 -2.20 -17.60 16.40
CA PHE A 186 -0.91 -17.77 15.74
C PHE A 186 -1.08 -18.29 14.31
N TYR A 187 0.04 -18.34 13.57
CA TYR A 187 0.08 -18.87 12.22
C TYR A 187 -0.47 -20.28 12.12
N GLY A 188 -1.41 -20.46 11.20
CA GLY A 188 -2.05 -21.75 10.91
C GLY A 188 -3.10 -22.18 11.95
N GLU A 189 -3.38 -21.34 12.95
CA GLU A 189 -4.48 -21.56 13.89
C GLU A 189 -5.78 -20.93 13.38
N PRO A 190 -6.95 -21.37 13.89
CA PRO A 190 -8.18 -20.60 13.75
C PRO A 190 -7.96 -19.17 14.27
N GLY A 191 -8.27 -18.21 13.42
CA GLY A 191 -8.03 -16.77 13.57
C GLY A 191 -6.90 -16.26 12.67
N HIS A 192 -6.14 -17.11 11.98
CA HIS A 192 -5.18 -16.69 10.96
C HIS A 192 -5.86 -16.52 9.59
N VAL A 193 -6.31 -15.31 9.29
CA VAL A 193 -7.04 -14.98 8.06
C VAL A 193 -6.11 -14.34 7.03
N TRP A 194 -6.05 -14.92 5.84
CA TRP A 194 -5.24 -14.46 4.72
C TRP A 194 -5.86 -14.94 3.40
N ARG A 195 -5.28 -14.63 2.24
CA ARG A 195 -5.86 -15.04 0.94
C ARG A 195 -6.08 -16.55 0.79
N GLY A 196 -5.31 -17.36 1.51
CA GLY A 196 -5.38 -18.83 1.50
C GLY A 196 -6.27 -19.44 2.59
N SER A 197 -6.80 -18.64 3.52
CA SER A 197 -7.64 -19.17 4.60
C SER A 197 -9.05 -19.51 4.12
N SER A 198 -9.66 -20.55 4.69
CA SER A 198 -11.08 -20.85 4.48
C SER A 198 -11.98 -19.89 5.26
N ALA A 199 -13.25 -19.81 4.88
CA ALA A 199 -14.20 -18.90 5.51
C ALA A 199 -14.49 -19.24 6.99
N ASP A 200 -14.25 -20.47 7.43
CA ASP A 200 -14.45 -20.88 8.82
C ASP A 200 -13.22 -20.68 9.71
N GLU A 201 -12.07 -20.31 9.12
CA GLU A 201 -10.81 -20.07 9.85
C GLU A 201 -10.77 -18.71 10.55
N GLY A 202 -11.75 -17.82 10.38
CA GLY A 202 -11.80 -16.57 11.13
C GLY A 202 -13.11 -15.82 10.97
N VAL A 203 -13.24 -14.71 11.71
CA VAL A 203 -14.41 -13.82 11.66
C VAL A 203 -14.31 -12.90 10.44
N GLY A 204 -13.13 -12.33 10.22
CA GLY A 204 -12.85 -11.45 9.10
C GLY A 204 -12.61 -12.22 7.80
N ARG A 205 -12.42 -11.46 6.72
CA ARG A 205 -12.17 -11.98 5.36
C ARG A 205 -11.12 -11.16 4.66
N VAL A 206 -10.25 -11.81 3.89
CA VAL A 206 -9.34 -11.15 2.96
C VAL A 206 -9.86 -11.32 1.53
N LEU A 207 -9.99 -10.21 0.80
CA LEU A 207 -10.27 -10.19 -0.63
C LEU A 207 -9.03 -9.73 -1.40
N SER A 208 -8.67 -10.43 -2.47
CA SER A 208 -7.63 -10.00 -3.41
C SER A 208 -8.28 -9.45 -4.67
N ILE A 209 -7.90 -8.24 -5.09
CA ILE A 209 -8.53 -7.51 -6.20
C ILE A 209 -7.43 -6.92 -7.10
N GLY A 210 -7.73 -6.82 -8.39
CA GLY A 210 -6.79 -6.47 -9.44
C GLY A 210 -6.58 -7.63 -10.41
N ASP A 211 -6.34 -7.30 -11.68
CA ASP A 211 -6.05 -8.26 -12.74
C ASP A 211 -4.53 -8.56 -12.79
N PRO A 212 -4.09 -9.75 -12.34
CA PRO A 212 -2.67 -10.09 -12.31
C PRO A 212 -2.06 -10.33 -13.70
N ASP A 213 -2.89 -10.51 -14.74
CA ASP A 213 -2.41 -10.76 -16.11
C ASP A 213 -2.03 -9.45 -16.83
N GLN A 214 -2.40 -8.30 -16.27
CA GLN A 214 -2.01 -6.98 -16.78
C GLN A 214 -0.53 -6.69 -16.51
N ALA A 215 0.09 -5.84 -17.33
CA ALA A 215 1.47 -5.41 -17.11
C ALA A 215 1.57 -4.48 -15.88
N MET A 216 2.40 -4.81 -14.88
CA MET A 216 2.57 -3.96 -13.67
C MET A 216 1.23 -3.52 -13.05
N PRO A 217 0.34 -4.47 -12.68
CA PRO A 217 -0.97 -4.13 -12.16
C PRO A 217 -0.85 -3.52 -10.77
N GLN A 218 -1.74 -2.59 -10.46
CA GLN A 218 -2.02 -2.23 -9.07
C GLN A 218 -2.91 -3.31 -8.48
N MET A 219 -2.36 -4.07 -7.53
CA MET A 219 -3.02 -5.16 -6.83
C MET A 219 -3.35 -4.70 -5.41
N VAL A 220 -4.43 -5.24 -4.85
CA VAL A 220 -4.79 -4.99 -3.45
C VAL A 220 -5.26 -6.26 -2.75
N GLN A 221 -4.90 -6.39 -1.48
CA GLN A 221 -5.57 -7.30 -0.55
C GLN A 221 -6.27 -6.49 0.54
N VAL A 222 -7.55 -6.77 0.79
CA VAL A 222 -8.37 -6.07 1.77
C VAL A 222 -8.88 -7.04 2.83
N TYR A 223 -8.39 -6.90 4.05
CA TYR A 223 -8.97 -7.52 5.23
C TYR A 223 -10.17 -6.71 5.72
N SER A 224 -11.30 -7.37 5.96
CA SER A 224 -12.53 -6.78 6.51
C SER A 224 -12.98 -7.54 7.74
N LEU A 225 -13.23 -6.83 8.83
CA LEU A 225 -13.73 -7.38 10.09
C LEU A 225 -15.09 -6.75 10.45
N PRO A 226 -16.18 -7.53 10.48
CA PRO A 226 -17.44 -7.09 11.07
C PRO A 226 -17.27 -6.83 12.57
N THR A 227 -17.47 -5.58 12.97
CA THR A 227 -17.22 -5.12 14.35
C THR A 227 -18.18 -5.71 15.39
N ASP A 228 -19.37 -6.15 14.96
CA ASP A 228 -20.37 -6.80 15.79
C ASP A 228 -20.05 -8.27 16.11
N GLN A 229 -19.21 -8.90 15.29
CA GLN A 229 -18.74 -10.28 15.47
C GLN A 229 -17.35 -10.35 16.10
N ALA A 230 -16.66 -9.22 16.19
CA ALA A 230 -15.39 -9.12 16.90
C ALA A 230 -15.64 -9.32 18.41
N PRO A 231 -15.00 -10.32 19.07
CA PRO A 231 -15.13 -10.51 20.50
C PRO A 231 -14.72 -9.25 21.28
N HIS A 232 -15.44 -8.97 22.36
CA HIS A 232 -15.12 -7.90 23.31
C HIS A 232 -13.94 -8.26 24.23
N HIS A 233 -12.85 -8.81 23.68
CA HIS A 233 -11.65 -9.21 24.42
C HIS A 233 -10.52 -8.18 24.25
N GLU A 234 -9.55 -8.19 25.19
CA GLU A 234 -8.38 -7.30 25.13
C GLU A 234 -7.44 -7.61 23.94
N SER A 235 -7.52 -8.83 23.40
CA SER A 235 -6.75 -9.26 22.25
C SER A 235 -7.41 -8.76 20.96
N GLY A 236 -6.76 -7.80 20.30
CA GLY A 236 -7.17 -7.27 19.00
C GLY A 236 -6.81 -8.18 17.83
N VAL A 237 -6.87 -7.62 16.62
CA VAL A 237 -6.31 -8.26 15.41
C VAL A 237 -4.91 -7.70 15.14
N ALA A 238 -3.92 -8.59 15.03
CA ALA A 238 -2.57 -8.21 14.62
C ALA A 238 -2.43 -8.36 13.10
N ILE A 239 -1.97 -7.31 12.44
CA ILE A 239 -1.73 -7.33 10.99
C ILE A 239 -0.24 -7.55 10.73
N SER A 240 0.04 -8.50 9.84
CA SER A 240 1.35 -8.78 9.28
C SER A 240 1.29 -8.62 7.76
N VAL A 241 2.38 -8.11 7.18
CA VAL A 241 2.58 -8.13 5.72
C VAL A 241 3.75 -9.03 5.42
N GLU A 242 3.54 -9.95 4.49
CA GLU A 242 4.48 -11.03 4.20
C GLU A 242 4.75 -11.10 2.71
N ALA A 243 5.93 -11.61 2.37
CA ALA A 243 6.25 -11.95 0.99
C ALA A 243 7.19 -13.15 0.95
N GLU A 244 6.82 -14.17 0.16
CA GLU A 244 7.76 -15.21 -0.24
C GLU A 244 8.86 -14.59 -1.09
N ILE A 245 10.11 -14.90 -0.78
CA ILE A 245 11.26 -14.42 -1.54
C ILE A 245 11.38 -15.30 -2.78
N THR A 246 11.28 -14.69 -3.94
CA THR A 246 11.35 -15.34 -5.25
C THR A 246 12.43 -14.67 -6.10
N THR A 247 12.87 -15.35 -7.16
CA THR A 247 13.77 -14.77 -8.17
C THR A 247 13.18 -13.54 -8.87
N ALA A 248 11.86 -13.37 -8.81
CA ALA A 248 11.16 -12.22 -9.39
C ALA A 248 11.17 -10.98 -8.49
N ASN A 249 11.32 -11.14 -7.17
CA ASN A 249 11.16 -10.06 -6.20
C ASN A 249 12.36 -9.80 -5.27
N CYS A 250 13.37 -10.65 -5.23
CA CYS A 250 14.60 -10.47 -4.44
C CYS A 250 15.46 -9.30 -4.93
N ASP A 251 16.42 -8.88 -4.08
CA ASP A 251 17.43 -7.85 -4.35
C ASP A 251 16.87 -6.49 -4.82
N ARG A 252 15.67 -6.13 -4.36
CA ARG A 252 15.03 -4.85 -4.68
C ARG A 252 14.10 -4.36 -3.59
N ALA A 253 13.81 -3.07 -3.62
CA ALA A 253 12.78 -2.47 -2.80
C ALA A 253 11.43 -2.49 -3.53
N TRP A 254 10.36 -2.71 -2.76
CA TRP A 254 8.98 -2.61 -3.21
C TRP A 254 8.26 -1.52 -2.45
N ASN A 255 7.46 -0.75 -3.17
CA ASN A 255 6.55 0.22 -2.58
C ASN A 255 5.19 -0.43 -2.42
N ALA A 256 4.61 -0.24 -1.24
CA ALA A 256 3.24 -0.61 -0.94
C ALA A 256 2.56 0.54 -0.19
N GLN A 257 1.24 0.52 -0.16
CA GLN A 257 0.43 1.46 0.60
C GLN A 257 -0.55 0.70 1.48
N LEU A 258 -0.69 1.16 2.71
CA LEU A 258 -1.60 0.62 3.69
C LEU A 258 -2.73 1.62 3.93
N PHE A 259 -3.96 1.16 3.77
CA PHE A 259 -5.17 1.92 4.04
C PHE A 259 -5.87 1.29 5.24
N GLU A 260 -6.14 2.07 6.27
CA GLU A 260 -6.84 1.62 7.47
C GLU A 260 -8.12 2.43 7.62
N HIS A 261 -9.26 1.77 7.48
CA HIS A 261 -10.56 2.32 7.85
C HIS A 261 -10.94 1.80 9.23
N ARG A 262 -11.12 2.71 10.18
CA ARG A 262 -11.46 2.36 11.55
C ARG A 262 -12.24 3.46 12.25
N ALA A 263 -13.31 3.10 12.94
CA ALA A 263 -14.15 4.03 13.69
C ALA A 263 -14.56 5.28 12.84
N GLY A 264 -14.90 5.06 11.57
CA GLY A 264 -15.28 6.12 10.63
C GLY A 264 -14.14 6.97 10.07
N ARG A 265 -12.87 6.65 10.39
CA ARG A 265 -11.69 7.37 9.90
C ARG A 265 -10.86 6.50 8.96
N LEU A 266 -10.49 7.07 7.82
CA LEU A 266 -9.49 6.50 6.92
C LEU A 266 -8.11 7.10 7.23
N SER A 267 -7.10 6.24 7.33
CA SER A 267 -5.69 6.62 7.36
C SER A 267 -4.91 5.88 6.28
N ILE A 268 -3.92 6.54 5.69
CA ILE A 268 -3.11 5.98 4.59
C ILE A 268 -1.64 6.14 4.99
N ARG A 269 -0.84 5.08 4.78
CA ARG A 269 0.59 5.06 5.08
C ARG A 269 1.36 4.40 3.95
N ASP A 270 2.44 5.04 3.53
CA ASP A 270 3.38 4.43 2.58
C ASP A 270 4.28 3.43 3.29
N LEU A 271 4.57 2.32 2.62
CA LEU A 271 5.44 1.25 3.07
C LEU A 271 6.53 1.01 2.01
N ILE A 272 7.78 0.89 2.48
CA ILE A 272 8.91 0.49 1.64
C ILE A 272 9.44 -0.82 2.20
N LEU A 273 9.41 -1.87 1.38
CA LEU A 273 9.87 -3.20 1.75
C LEU A 273 11.14 -3.52 0.97
N THR A 274 12.25 -3.65 1.68
CA THR A 274 13.50 -4.11 1.08
C THR A 274 13.53 -5.63 1.12
N MET A 275 13.41 -6.26 -0.05
CA MET A 275 13.50 -7.70 -0.15
C MET A 275 14.93 -8.15 0.09
N PRO A 276 15.12 -9.26 0.83
CA PRO A 276 16.44 -9.87 0.97
C PRO A 276 17.04 -10.30 -0.37
N ASP A 277 18.30 -10.71 -0.30
CA ASP A 277 19.02 -11.17 -1.48
C ASP A 277 18.44 -12.48 -2.04
N CYS A 278 18.72 -12.73 -3.33
CA CYS A 278 18.18 -13.91 -4.01
C CYS A 278 18.70 -15.25 -3.46
N SER A 279 19.69 -15.26 -2.55
CA SER A 279 20.14 -16.50 -1.89
C SER A 279 19.12 -17.00 -0.86
N ALA A 280 18.23 -16.14 -0.37
CA ALA A 280 17.11 -16.47 0.51
C ALA A 280 15.82 -16.86 -0.24
N THR A 281 15.91 -17.23 -1.52
CA THR A 281 14.73 -17.67 -2.29
C THR A 281 14.06 -18.88 -1.62
N GLY A 282 12.74 -18.81 -1.41
CA GLY A 282 11.93 -19.80 -0.69
C GLY A 282 11.75 -19.50 0.81
N ASP A 283 12.50 -18.54 1.36
CA ASP A 283 12.23 -17.98 2.68
C ASP A 283 11.14 -16.88 2.59
N PHE A 284 10.69 -16.40 3.75
CA PHE A 284 9.66 -15.36 3.85
C PHE A 284 10.21 -14.12 4.55
N LEU A 285 9.94 -12.95 3.96
CA LEU A 285 10.03 -11.68 4.67
C LEU A 285 8.73 -11.48 5.45
N VAL A 286 8.83 -11.23 6.76
CA VAL A 286 7.68 -10.95 7.63
C VAL A 286 7.83 -9.57 8.27
N LEU A 287 6.85 -8.71 8.06
CA LEU A 287 6.76 -7.39 8.67
C LEU A 287 5.61 -7.35 9.65
N ASN A 288 5.97 -7.47 10.93
CA ASN A 288 5.02 -7.43 12.04
C ASN A 288 4.73 -5.99 12.49
N ASN A 289 3.51 -5.77 12.99
CA ASN A 289 3.11 -4.54 13.69
C ASN A 289 3.12 -3.28 12.79
N LEU A 290 2.74 -3.41 11.52
CA LEU A 290 2.71 -2.30 10.56
C LEU A 290 1.55 -1.32 10.79
N VAL A 291 0.45 -1.82 11.37
CA VAL A 291 -0.58 -0.99 12.00
C VAL A 291 -0.33 -0.96 13.50
N GLU A 292 -0.69 0.15 14.15
CA GLU A 292 -0.95 0.06 15.59
C GLU A 292 -1.96 -1.07 15.75
N THR A 293 -1.59 -2.10 16.52
CA THR A 293 -2.41 -3.29 16.78
C THR A 293 -3.88 -2.89 16.81
N LEU A 294 -4.78 -3.58 16.08
CA LEU A 294 -6.21 -3.28 16.08
C LEU A 294 -6.78 -3.58 17.48
N LYS A 295 -6.38 -2.80 18.49
CA LYS A 295 -6.82 -2.87 19.88
C LYS A 295 -8.17 -2.23 19.90
N ILE A 296 -9.22 -3.04 19.86
CA ILE A 296 -10.60 -2.60 19.98
C ILE A 296 -10.70 -1.79 21.28
N ALA A 297 -10.73 -0.47 21.17
CA ALA A 297 -11.00 0.40 22.30
C ALA A 297 -12.52 0.43 22.43
N ALA A 298 -13.05 -0.30 23.42
CA ALA A 298 -14.42 -0.17 23.84
C ALA A 298 -14.65 1.27 24.36
N ASN A 299 -15.63 1.96 23.81
CA ASN A 299 -16.23 3.16 24.42
C ASN A 299 -17.51 2.77 25.16
#